data_AF-A0A540LZY8-F1
#
_entry.id   AF-A0A540LZY8-F1
#
_cell.length_a   1.000
_cell.length_b   1.000
_cell.length_c   1.000
_cell.angle_alpha   90.00
_cell.angle_beta   90.00
_cell.angle_gamma   90.00
#
_symmetry.space_group_name_H-M   'P 1'
#
loop_
_entity.id
_entity.type
_entity.pdbx_description
1 polymer ?
#
loop_
_entity_poly.entity_id
_entity_poly.type
_entity_poly.pdbx_seq_one_letter_code
_entity_poly.pdbx_strand_id
1 'polypeptide(L)'
;MRRLGQGALDSPPTKNSAEVGTGEQAPQVEKKMWEQEMKGERRRIGRAARRLTRSGRYNESPTGITYISDENFVTTGERKLVLPEYKNKYYPSYNSLRSFPEGIRKCYKINVTSKTKYLIGAEFEYLPPSVVMGTAATPKSSNDSLNIFWEPYDETEVHHVHLHFAEVEKLQPNQSRQFNITTNGELCYGTLAPDYLSTTTIFCTAESLSGPGVENNFSIIKTGSSTLPPILNAYEIYEVKEFLISDTNQDDVEAITNIKSTYNIEKNWQGDPCNPQVYSWDGLNCSYHGNDPPRIISLNLSSSGLEG
;
A
#
# COMPACT_ATOMS: atom_id res chain seq x y z
N MET A 1 -19.98 -41.12 5.08
CA MET A 1 -18.57 -41.52 4.90
C MET A 1 -17.88 -40.51 3.99
N ARG A 2 -16.74 -39.94 4.45
CA ARG A 2 -15.75 -39.06 3.76
C ARG A 2 -16.32 -37.72 3.23
N ARG A 3 -15.98 -36.51 3.69
CA ARG A 3 -14.71 -35.83 4.08
C ARG A 3 -13.64 -35.76 2.99
N LEU A 4 -13.40 -34.52 2.53
CA LEU A 4 -12.15 -33.81 2.13
C LEU A 4 -12.64 -32.52 1.42
N GLY A 5 -12.32 -31.27 1.75
CA GLY A 5 -11.22 -30.71 2.51
C GLY A 5 -10.28 -29.96 1.58
N GLN A 6 -10.56 -28.69 1.24
CA GLN A 6 -9.58 -27.70 0.75
C GLN A 6 -10.23 -26.31 0.75
N GLY A 7 -10.01 -25.51 1.81
CA GLY A 7 -10.31 -24.09 1.81
C GLY A 7 -9.12 -23.37 1.17
N ALA A 8 -9.29 -22.90 -0.07
CA ALA A 8 -8.33 -22.07 -0.77
C ALA A 8 -8.43 -20.61 -0.28
N LEU A 9 -7.25 -20.02 -0.06
CA LEU A 9 -6.81 -18.63 -0.31
C LEU A 9 -7.82 -17.48 -0.16
N ASP A 10 -7.43 -16.41 0.55
CA ASP A 10 -7.39 -15.07 -0.06
C ASP A 10 -6.80 -13.99 0.86
N SER A 11 -5.62 -13.52 0.49
CA SER A 11 -5.37 -12.10 0.34
C SER A 11 -4.40 -11.98 -0.84
N PRO A 12 -4.87 -11.61 -2.04
CA PRO A 12 -3.98 -11.39 -3.17
C PRO A 12 -3.05 -10.21 -2.87
N PRO A 13 -1.82 -10.18 -3.42
CA PRO A 13 -1.07 -8.94 -3.51
C PRO A 13 -1.94 -7.92 -4.28
N THR A 14 -2.02 -6.69 -3.79
CA THR A 14 -2.76 -5.61 -4.44
C THR A 14 -2.23 -5.43 -5.86
N LYS A 15 -2.97 -5.92 -6.86
CA LYS A 15 -2.66 -5.75 -8.28
C LYS A 15 -3.27 -4.44 -8.75
N ASN A 16 -2.44 -3.41 -8.92
CA ASN A 16 -2.87 -2.19 -9.60
C ASN A 16 -2.41 -2.30 -11.06
N SER A 17 -3.35 -2.54 -11.97
CA SER A 17 -3.13 -2.48 -13.43
C SER A 17 -3.57 -1.11 -13.96
N ALA A 18 -2.70 -0.42 -14.69
CA ALA A 18 -3.07 0.74 -15.50
C ALA A 18 -2.95 0.36 -16.98
N GLU A 19 -4.02 0.56 -17.76
CA GLU A 19 -3.96 0.49 -19.22
C GLU A 19 -3.76 1.89 -19.79
N VAL A 20 -2.69 2.10 -20.57
CA VAL A 20 -2.51 3.35 -21.32
C VAL A 20 -3.17 3.19 -22.70
N GLY A 21 -4.18 4.02 -22.95
CA GLY A 21 -4.85 4.18 -24.25
C GLY A 21 -4.04 5.06 -25.21
N THR A 22 -4.28 4.93 -26.50
CA THR A 22 -3.51 5.55 -27.58
C THR A 22 -3.83 7.03 -27.78
N GLY A 23 -2.84 7.91 -27.63
CA GLY A 23 -2.90 9.35 -27.95
C GLY A 23 -2.23 10.18 -26.85
N GLU A 24 -1.44 11.18 -27.23
CA GLU A 24 -0.66 12.08 -26.36
C GLU A 24 0.56 11.49 -25.62
N GLN A 25 1.54 12.36 -25.33
CA GLN A 25 2.80 12.03 -24.65
C GLN A 25 2.59 11.14 -23.41
N ALA A 26 3.47 10.15 -23.25
CA ALA A 26 3.48 9.25 -22.10
C ALA A 26 3.44 10.07 -20.80
N PRO A 27 2.44 9.85 -19.91
CA PRO A 27 2.58 10.29 -18.54
C PRO A 27 3.80 9.55 -17.98
N GLN A 28 4.74 10.28 -17.39
CA GLN A 28 5.60 9.71 -16.37
C GLN A 28 4.65 9.03 -15.38
N VAL A 29 4.67 7.70 -15.29
CA VAL A 29 3.90 6.98 -14.27
C VAL A 29 4.61 7.22 -12.95
N GLU A 30 4.43 8.41 -12.41
CA GLU A 30 4.80 8.78 -11.06
C GLU A 30 3.65 8.30 -10.17
N LYS A 31 3.76 7.06 -9.70
CA LYS A 31 2.89 6.57 -8.63
C LYS A 31 3.15 7.45 -7.40
N LYS A 32 2.27 8.42 -7.12
CA LYS A 32 2.11 9.03 -5.79
C LYS A 32 1.71 7.92 -4.83
N MET A 33 2.69 7.15 -4.36
CA MET A 33 2.52 6.15 -3.33
C MET A 33 2.82 6.82 -2.00
N TRP A 34 1.82 7.54 -1.47
CA TRP A 34 1.71 8.08 -0.12
C TRP A 34 3.03 8.10 0.68
N GLU A 35 3.76 9.21 0.52
CA GLU A 35 4.61 9.75 1.58
C GLU A 35 3.72 10.62 2.45
N GLN A 36 3.24 10.08 3.57
CA GLN A 36 3.10 10.88 4.77
C GLN A 36 4.16 10.42 5.75
N GLU A 37 4.98 11.37 6.16
CA GLU A 37 5.92 11.27 7.27
C GLU A 37 5.22 10.61 8.47
N MET A 38 5.68 9.44 8.87
CA MET A 38 5.59 9.10 10.28
C MET A 38 6.98 8.69 10.75
N LYS A 39 7.44 9.42 11.76
CA LYS A 39 8.59 9.09 12.58
C LYS A 39 8.36 7.74 13.24
N GLY A 40 8.78 6.70 12.56
CA GLY A 40 8.76 5.32 13.01
C GLY A 40 9.50 4.52 11.97
N GLU A 41 10.48 3.75 12.39
CA GLU A 41 11.45 3.05 11.55
C GLU A 41 10.74 1.99 10.68
N ARG A 42 10.13 2.42 9.57
CA ARG A 42 9.36 1.59 8.64
C ARG A 42 10.30 0.91 7.66
N ARG A 43 10.44 -0.41 7.74
CA ARG A 43 11.12 -1.19 6.70
C ARG A 43 10.14 -1.47 5.56
N ARG A 44 10.02 -0.54 4.60
CA ARG A 44 9.28 -0.81 3.36
C ARG A 44 10.10 -1.80 2.51
N ILE A 45 9.60 -3.02 2.34
CA ILE A 45 10.17 -4.01 1.41
C ILE A 45 9.49 -3.81 0.06
N GLY A 46 10.01 -2.82 -0.68
CA GLY A 46 9.69 -2.58 -2.08
C GLY A 46 9.94 -3.83 -2.93
N ARG A 47 8.99 -4.30 -3.75
CA ARG A 47 9.34 -5.14 -4.90
C ARG A 47 9.36 -4.26 -6.14
N ALA A 48 10.45 -4.31 -6.87
CA ALA A 48 10.34 -4.50 -8.29
C ALA A 48 11.39 -5.52 -8.73
N ALA A 49 11.09 -6.20 -9.84
CA ALA A 49 11.79 -7.27 -10.60
C ALA A 49 12.73 -8.24 -9.83
N ARG A 50 12.78 -9.56 -10.08
CA ARG A 50 13.36 -10.51 -9.10
C ARG A 50 14.18 -11.63 -9.72
N ARG A 51 15.38 -11.91 -9.14
CA ARG A 51 16.32 -12.96 -9.62
C ARG A 51 16.05 -14.30 -8.96
N LEU A 52 15.95 -15.33 -9.79
CA LEU A 52 16.28 -16.71 -9.44
C LEU A 52 17.59 -17.12 -10.15
N THR A 53 18.64 -17.39 -9.36
CA THR A 53 19.91 -18.06 -9.70
C THR A 53 20.71 -17.57 -10.93
N ARG A 54 21.88 -18.17 -11.16
CA ARG A 54 22.98 -17.67 -12.02
C ARG A 54 22.60 -17.48 -13.49
N SER A 55 21.44 -17.99 -13.93
CA SER A 55 20.87 -17.87 -15.29
C SER A 55 19.59 -17.02 -15.42
N GLY A 56 19.15 -16.31 -14.37
CA GLY A 56 18.39 -15.05 -14.45
C GLY A 56 16.99 -15.03 -15.11
N ARG A 57 16.40 -16.16 -15.51
CA ARG A 57 15.06 -16.26 -16.10
C ARG A 57 14.26 -17.41 -15.47
N TYR A 58 13.01 -17.14 -15.10
CA TYR A 58 12.07 -18.14 -14.57
C TYR A 58 10.73 -18.00 -15.31
N ASN A 59 10.20 -19.10 -15.84
CA ASN A 59 8.86 -19.11 -16.42
C ASN A 59 7.86 -19.60 -15.37
N GLU A 60 6.90 -18.75 -15.04
CA GLU A 60 5.86 -19.11 -14.07
C GLU A 60 4.74 -19.89 -14.76
N SER A 61 4.49 -21.11 -14.31
CA SER A 61 3.24 -21.81 -14.61
C SER A 61 2.23 -21.45 -13.51
N PRO A 62 1.00 -21.01 -13.84
CA PRO A 62 0.25 -21.22 -15.09
C PRO A 62 0.25 -20.03 -16.08
N THR A 63 0.81 -18.88 -15.70
CA THR A 63 0.68 -17.62 -16.47
C THR A 63 1.53 -17.58 -17.74
N GLY A 64 2.56 -18.43 -17.83
CA GLY A 64 3.53 -18.43 -18.93
C GLY A 64 4.47 -17.21 -18.91
N ILE A 65 4.43 -16.39 -17.86
CA ILE A 65 5.22 -15.16 -17.76
C ILE A 65 6.66 -15.50 -17.43
N THR A 66 7.60 -14.94 -18.20
CA THR A 66 9.04 -15.02 -17.92
C THR A 66 9.48 -13.89 -16.99
N TYR A 67 9.91 -14.24 -15.79
CA TYR A 67 10.45 -13.33 -14.79
C TYR A 67 11.97 -13.21 -14.90
N ILE A 68 12.48 -11.98 -14.75
CA ILE A 68 13.92 -11.64 -14.70
C ILE A 68 14.28 -10.85 -13.45
N SER A 69 15.57 -10.81 -13.12
CA SER A 69 16.13 -10.03 -12.00
C SER A 69 15.93 -8.52 -12.11
N ASP A 70 15.68 -7.85 -10.96
CA ASP A 70 15.77 -6.39 -10.85
C ASP A 70 17.18 -5.80 -10.80
N GLU A 71 18.22 -6.61 -10.71
CA GLU A 71 19.57 -6.15 -10.33
C GLU A 71 20.11 -5.07 -11.30
N ASN A 72 19.61 -5.07 -12.54
CA ASN A 72 19.95 -4.08 -13.57
C ASN A 72 18.99 -2.87 -13.62
N PHE A 73 17.90 -2.91 -12.88
CA PHE A 73 16.84 -1.92 -12.86
C PHE A 73 16.81 -1.12 -11.56
N VAL A 74 17.53 -1.54 -10.50
CA VAL A 74 17.61 -0.82 -9.22
C VAL A 74 19.03 -0.89 -8.64
N THR A 75 19.51 0.25 -8.14
CA THR A 75 20.86 0.39 -7.56
C THR A 75 20.88 0.39 -6.03
N THR A 76 19.71 0.43 -5.39
CA THR A 76 19.57 0.52 -3.92
C THR A 76 18.79 -0.67 -3.36
N GLY A 77 18.80 -0.82 -2.04
CA GLY A 77 18.06 -1.87 -1.32
C GLY A 77 18.83 -3.19 -1.19
N GLU A 78 18.50 -3.95 -0.16
CA GLU A 78 19.15 -5.20 0.20
C GLU A 78 18.32 -6.40 -0.22
N ARG A 79 18.94 -7.38 -0.88
CA ARG A 79 18.29 -8.65 -1.16
C ARG A 79 18.22 -9.50 0.12
N LYS A 80 17.05 -10.05 0.41
CA LYS A 80 16.80 -11.02 1.48
C LYS A 80 16.17 -12.29 0.91
N LEU A 81 16.52 -13.44 1.47
CA LEU A 81 15.84 -14.70 1.18
C LEU A 81 14.70 -14.90 2.18
N VAL A 82 13.60 -15.46 1.71
CA VAL A 82 12.51 -15.87 2.59
C VAL A 82 12.94 -17.10 3.39
N LEU A 83 12.49 -17.20 4.65
CA LEU A 83 12.81 -18.33 5.52
C LEU A 83 12.32 -19.66 4.91
N PRO A 84 13.00 -20.79 5.18
CA PRO A 84 12.66 -22.09 4.60
C PRO A 84 11.19 -22.51 4.79
N GLU A 85 10.60 -22.17 5.92
CA GLU A 85 9.21 -22.47 6.29
C GLU A 85 8.16 -21.76 5.43
N TYR A 86 8.51 -20.63 4.80
CA TYR A 86 7.65 -19.89 3.88
C TYR A 86 8.04 -20.09 2.41
N LYS A 87 9.11 -20.85 2.14
CA LYS A 87 9.61 -21.09 0.79
C LYS A 87 8.63 -21.97 0.03
N ASN A 88 8.27 -21.57 -1.19
CA ASN A 88 7.29 -22.27 -2.05
C ASN A 88 5.87 -22.41 -1.47
N LYS A 89 5.49 -21.63 -0.45
CA LYS A 89 4.08 -21.54 0.00
C LYS A 89 3.19 -20.89 -1.07
N TYR A 90 3.80 -20.06 -1.91
CA TYR A 90 3.22 -19.42 -3.10
C TYR A 90 4.06 -19.77 -4.33
N TYR A 91 4.16 -18.87 -5.31
CA TYR A 91 5.00 -19.10 -6.50
C TYR A 91 6.50 -18.98 -6.16
N PRO A 92 7.38 -19.70 -6.89
CA PRO A 92 8.84 -19.59 -6.73
C PRO A 92 9.40 -18.16 -6.83
N SER A 93 8.70 -17.26 -7.51
CA SER A 93 8.97 -15.82 -7.61
C SER A 93 8.95 -15.09 -6.26
N TYR A 94 8.31 -15.66 -5.22
CA TYR A 94 8.20 -15.10 -3.88
C TYR A 94 9.36 -15.49 -2.94
N ASN A 95 10.25 -16.39 -3.36
CA ASN A 95 11.30 -16.94 -2.49
C ASN A 95 12.44 -15.96 -2.11
N SER A 96 12.49 -14.77 -2.73
CA SER A 96 13.47 -13.74 -2.38
C SER A 96 12.86 -12.35 -2.54
N LEU A 97 13.11 -11.46 -1.58
CA LEU A 97 12.59 -10.10 -1.50
C LEU A 97 13.74 -9.06 -1.54
N ARG A 98 13.44 -7.80 -1.89
CA ARG A 98 14.35 -6.67 -1.75
C ARG A 98 13.83 -5.70 -0.68
N SER A 99 14.58 -5.51 0.38
CA SER A 99 14.27 -4.60 1.46
C SER A 99 14.87 -3.23 1.18
N PHE A 100 14.14 -2.16 1.51
CA PHE A 100 14.63 -0.80 1.41
C PHE A 100 14.57 -0.16 2.80
N PRO A 101 15.54 -0.47 3.69
CA PRO A 101 15.51 -0.01 5.07
C PRO A 101 15.84 1.49 5.20
N GLU A 102 16.55 2.05 4.24
CA GLU A 102 17.03 3.43 4.27
C GLU A 102 16.55 4.20 3.05
N GLY A 103 16.32 5.51 3.22
CA GLY A 103 15.99 6.47 2.17
C GLY A 103 14.50 6.49 1.79
N ILE A 104 13.97 7.70 1.61
CA ILE A 104 12.54 7.99 1.40
C ILE A 104 12.01 7.52 0.04
N ARG A 105 12.82 7.61 -1.03
CA ARG A 105 12.42 7.25 -2.40
C ARG A 105 13.21 6.07 -2.95
N LYS A 106 12.53 5.17 -3.67
CA LYS A 106 13.09 4.00 -4.37
C LYS A 106 12.62 3.95 -5.82
N CYS A 107 13.58 4.11 -6.73
CA CYS A 107 13.31 4.18 -8.16
C CYS A 107 13.83 2.94 -8.87
N TYR A 108 13.00 2.44 -9.79
CA TYR A 108 13.39 1.43 -10.75
C TYR A 108 13.56 2.11 -12.12
N LYS A 109 14.72 1.95 -12.74
CA LYS A 109 15.00 2.49 -14.06
C LYS A 109 14.70 1.44 -15.11
N ILE A 110 13.60 1.60 -15.83
CA ILE A 110 13.17 0.69 -16.89
C ILE A 110 13.44 1.36 -18.24
N ASN A 111 14.15 0.65 -19.13
CA ASN A 111 14.34 1.13 -20.50
C ASN A 111 13.08 0.82 -21.31
N VAL A 112 12.45 1.86 -21.87
CA VAL A 112 11.24 1.75 -22.69
C VAL A 112 11.51 2.27 -24.10
N THR A 113 10.83 1.69 -25.08
CA THR A 113 10.85 2.17 -26.46
C THR A 113 9.64 3.07 -26.69
N SER A 114 9.86 4.24 -27.28
CA SER A 114 8.77 5.17 -27.62
C SER A 114 7.70 4.48 -28.49
N LYS A 115 6.43 4.85 -28.30
CA LYS A 115 5.24 4.32 -29.01
C LYS A 115 4.96 2.82 -28.79
N THR A 116 5.54 2.21 -27.76
CA THR A 116 5.26 0.82 -27.37
C THR A 116 4.40 0.80 -26.10
N LYS A 117 3.36 -0.04 -26.07
CA LYS A 117 2.50 -0.23 -24.89
C LYS A 117 3.15 -1.26 -23.96
N TYR A 118 3.30 -0.89 -22.68
CA TYR A 118 3.84 -1.76 -21.65
C TYR A 118 2.81 -1.92 -20.53
N LEU A 119 2.67 -3.13 -19.99
CA LEU A 119 2.00 -3.37 -18.71
C LEU A 119 3.07 -3.43 -17.63
N ILE A 120 3.07 -2.46 -16.71
CA ILE A 120 4.01 -2.42 -15.59
C ILE A 120 3.25 -2.81 -14.32
N GLY A 121 3.52 -4.02 -13.82
CA GLY A 121 3.04 -4.49 -12.53
C GLY A 121 4.13 -4.39 -11.47
N ALA A 122 3.80 -3.81 -10.32
CA ALA A 122 4.61 -3.89 -9.12
C ALA A 122 3.74 -4.44 -7.99
N GLU A 123 4.22 -5.47 -7.32
CA GLU A 123 3.61 -6.01 -6.11
C GLU A 123 4.48 -5.58 -4.93
N PHE A 124 3.92 -5.52 -3.72
CA PHE A 124 4.63 -5.13 -2.50
C PHE A 124 4.26 -6.10 -1.39
N GLU A 125 5.25 -6.57 -0.59
CA GLU A 125 4.90 -7.22 0.67
C GLU A 125 4.99 -6.18 1.77
N TYR A 126 3.84 -5.92 2.37
CA TYR A 126 3.77 -5.12 3.57
C TYR A 126 4.00 -6.05 4.77
N LEU A 127 5.10 -5.85 5.47
CA LEU A 127 5.44 -6.61 6.67
C LEU A 127 5.49 -5.65 7.85
N PRO A 128 4.47 -5.68 8.73
CA PRO A 128 4.52 -4.96 10.00
C PRO A 128 5.77 -5.33 10.80
N PRO A 129 6.36 -4.39 11.57
CA PRO A 129 7.53 -4.69 12.37
C PRO A 129 7.31 -5.86 13.34
N SER A 130 8.28 -6.77 13.42
CA SER A 130 8.22 -7.96 14.28
C SER A 130 8.03 -7.64 15.76
N VAL A 131 8.58 -6.51 16.23
CA VAL A 131 8.39 -6.02 17.61
C VAL A 131 6.91 -5.71 17.89
N VAL A 132 6.20 -5.15 16.90
CA VAL A 132 4.77 -4.88 17.00
C VAL A 132 3.99 -6.19 16.97
N MET A 133 4.30 -7.08 16.01
CA MET A 133 3.65 -8.38 15.87
C MET A 133 3.94 -9.36 17.01
N GLY A 134 4.98 -9.12 17.81
CA GLY A 134 5.31 -9.88 19.01
C GLY A 134 4.44 -9.51 20.22
N THR A 135 3.56 -8.51 20.09
CA THR A 135 2.63 -8.06 21.14
C THR A 135 1.20 -8.01 20.59
N ALA A 136 0.20 -8.14 21.46
CA ALA A 136 -1.20 -8.01 21.07
C ALA A 136 -2.05 -7.42 22.19
N ALA A 137 -3.05 -6.63 21.81
CA ALA A 137 -4.14 -6.19 22.67
C ALA A 137 -5.23 -7.26 22.72
N THR A 138 -5.85 -7.43 23.88
CA THR A 138 -7.00 -8.32 24.13
C THR A 138 -7.97 -7.60 25.06
N PRO A 139 -9.29 -7.84 24.94
CA PRO A 139 -10.24 -7.26 25.87
C PRO A 139 -10.04 -7.82 27.28
N LYS A 140 -10.40 -7.03 28.29
CA LYS A 140 -10.22 -7.36 29.71
C LYS A 140 -11.10 -8.54 30.15
N SER A 141 -12.32 -8.60 29.63
CA SER A 141 -13.24 -9.71 29.85
C SER A 141 -13.20 -10.65 28.65
N SER A 142 -13.28 -11.96 28.93
CA SER A 142 -13.03 -13.02 27.94
C SER A 142 -14.05 -13.11 26.82
N ASN A 143 -15.22 -12.49 26.98
CA ASN A 143 -16.31 -12.51 26.00
C ASN A 143 -16.59 -11.13 25.39
N ASP A 144 -15.86 -10.11 25.82
CA ASP A 144 -16.02 -8.78 25.26
C ASP A 144 -15.38 -8.74 23.86
N SER A 145 -15.88 -7.81 23.03
CA SER A 145 -15.29 -7.53 21.73
C SER A 145 -14.25 -6.41 21.84
N LEU A 146 -13.24 -6.41 20.97
CA LEU A 146 -12.40 -5.23 20.79
C LEU A 146 -13.13 -4.28 19.87
N ASN A 147 -13.36 -3.06 20.31
CA ASN A 147 -13.98 -2.01 19.51
C ASN A 147 -13.03 -0.82 19.46
N ILE A 148 -12.74 -0.33 18.27
CA ILE A 148 -11.98 0.89 18.04
C ILE A 148 -12.86 1.83 17.25
N PHE A 149 -12.96 3.06 17.73
CA PHE A 149 -13.80 4.11 17.16
C PHE A 149 -12.92 5.23 16.61
N TRP A 150 -13.37 5.85 15.53
CA TRP A 150 -12.79 7.08 15.00
C TRP A 150 -13.90 7.98 14.45
N GLU A 151 -13.70 9.27 14.60
CA GLU A 151 -14.59 10.28 14.03
C GLU A 151 -14.20 10.51 12.56
N PRO A 152 -15.13 10.37 11.60
CA PRO A 152 -14.88 10.85 10.25
C PRO A 152 -14.83 12.37 10.23
N TYR A 153 -14.03 12.94 9.32
CA TYR A 153 -14.04 14.40 9.11
C TYR A 153 -15.21 14.83 8.22
N ASP A 154 -15.61 13.98 7.27
CA ASP A 154 -16.75 14.19 6.36
C ASP A 154 -17.60 12.90 6.24
N GLU A 155 -18.92 13.06 6.12
CA GLU A 155 -19.91 11.99 6.01
C GLU A 155 -19.77 11.12 4.74
N THR A 156 -18.94 11.56 3.78
CA THR A 156 -18.67 10.85 2.52
C THR A 156 -17.33 10.11 2.49
N GLU A 157 -16.56 10.16 3.58
CA GLU A 157 -15.21 9.57 3.61
C GLU A 157 -15.25 8.05 3.60
N VAL A 158 -14.49 7.46 2.68
CA VAL A 158 -14.21 6.03 2.66
C VAL A 158 -12.88 5.79 3.35
N HIS A 159 -12.83 4.81 4.24
CA HIS A 159 -11.62 4.43 4.96
C HIS A 159 -11.17 3.03 4.54
N HIS A 160 -9.86 2.86 4.37
CA HIS A 160 -9.19 1.58 4.25
C HIS A 160 -8.56 1.20 5.58
N VAL A 161 -9.06 0.12 6.17
CA VAL A 161 -8.61 -0.37 7.47
C VAL A 161 -7.79 -1.64 7.26
N HIS A 162 -6.52 -1.60 7.66
CA HIS A 162 -5.65 -2.76 7.70
C HIS A 162 -5.52 -3.24 9.15
N LEU A 163 -5.84 -4.50 9.40
CA LEU A 163 -5.74 -5.12 10.72
C LEU A 163 -4.69 -6.22 10.67
N HIS A 164 -3.75 -6.19 11.60
CA HIS A 164 -2.62 -7.12 11.65
C HIS A 164 -2.75 -8.06 12.84
N PHE A 165 -2.65 -9.35 12.57
CA PHE A 165 -2.81 -10.43 13.53
C PHE A 165 -1.63 -11.40 13.50
N ALA A 166 -1.18 -11.82 14.67
CA ALA A 166 -0.31 -12.97 14.89
C ALA A 166 -0.64 -13.55 16.26
N GLU A 167 -0.87 -14.85 16.35
CA GLU A 167 -1.08 -15.49 17.66
C GLU A 167 0.25 -15.48 18.43
N VAL A 168 0.25 -14.83 19.60
CA VAL A 168 1.43 -14.64 20.44
C VAL A 168 1.54 -15.71 21.51
N GLU A 169 0.47 -16.47 21.75
CA GLU A 169 0.43 -17.56 22.73
C GLU A 169 0.40 -18.92 22.02
N LYS A 170 1.22 -19.87 22.48
CA LYS A 170 1.13 -21.25 22.00
C LYS A 170 -0.08 -21.93 22.63
N LEU A 171 -1.18 -22.00 21.87
CA LEU A 171 -2.45 -22.53 22.34
C LEU A 171 -2.37 -24.03 22.68
N GLN A 172 -2.99 -24.42 23.80
CA GLN A 172 -3.19 -25.83 24.15
C GLN A 172 -4.24 -26.50 23.26
N PRO A 173 -4.30 -27.84 23.15
CA PRO A 173 -5.25 -28.54 22.29
C PRO A 173 -6.74 -28.24 22.57
N ASN A 174 -7.06 -27.81 23.79
CA ASN A 174 -8.41 -27.43 24.21
C ASN A 174 -8.67 -25.92 24.10
N GLN A 175 -7.70 -25.14 23.64
CA GLN A 175 -7.80 -23.70 23.46
C GLN A 175 -7.92 -23.35 21.99
N SER A 176 -8.79 -22.40 21.69
CA SER A 176 -8.98 -21.86 20.36
C SER A 176 -9.18 -20.35 20.43
N ARG A 177 -8.54 -19.64 19.51
CA ARG A 177 -8.79 -18.22 19.26
C ARG A 177 -9.36 -18.05 17.86
N GLN A 178 -10.63 -17.71 17.80
CA GLN A 178 -11.40 -17.52 16.58
C GLN A 178 -12.31 -16.31 16.75
N PHE A 179 -12.29 -15.41 15.77
CA PHE A 179 -13.08 -14.19 15.81
C PHE A 179 -13.48 -13.73 14.42
N ASN A 180 -14.57 -12.96 14.36
CA ASN A 180 -15.03 -12.27 13.16
C ASN A 180 -14.66 -10.78 13.26
N ILE A 181 -14.60 -10.11 12.12
CA ILE A 181 -14.27 -8.69 12.05
C ILE A 181 -15.43 -7.98 11.37
N THR A 182 -15.93 -6.91 12.00
CA THR A 182 -16.96 -6.04 11.43
C THR A 182 -16.46 -4.62 11.31
N THR A 183 -16.97 -3.88 10.34
CA THR A 183 -16.78 -2.44 10.16
C THR A 183 -18.14 -1.79 10.13
N ASN A 184 -18.38 -0.81 11.00
CA ASN A 184 -19.67 -0.12 11.11
C ASN A 184 -20.86 -1.09 11.30
N GLY A 185 -20.63 -2.19 12.02
CA GLY A 185 -21.60 -3.26 12.27
C GLY A 185 -21.77 -4.28 11.13
N GLU A 186 -21.20 -4.04 9.96
CA GLU A 186 -21.25 -4.97 8.83
C GLU A 186 -20.06 -5.94 8.83
N LEU A 187 -20.28 -7.18 8.39
CA LEU A 187 -19.23 -8.20 8.36
C LEU A 187 -18.18 -7.87 7.28
N CYS A 188 -16.99 -7.47 7.72
CA CYS A 188 -15.83 -7.32 6.83
C CYS A 188 -15.18 -8.68 6.55
N TYR A 189 -14.84 -9.42 7.60
CA TYR A 189 -14.12 -10.68 7.49
C TYR A 189 -14.73 -11.72 8.42
N GLY A 190 -14.93 -12.93 7.88
CA GLY A 190 -15.47 -14.06 8.61
C GLY A 190 -14.51 -14.60 9.67
N THR A 191 -14.71 -15.87 10.03
CA THR A 191 -13.94 -16.48 11.12
C THR A 191 -12.45 -16.58 10.79
N LEU A 192 -11.65 -15.78 11.50
CA LEU A 192 -10.20 -15.79 11.47
C LEU A 192 -9.65 -16.57 12.67
N ALA A 193 -8.68 -17.45 12.41
CA ALA A 193 -7.83 -18.07 13.43
C ALA A 193 -6.36 -17.70 13.12
N PRO A 194 -5.74 -16.78 13.87
CA PRO A 194 -4.35 -16.40 13.61
C PRO A 194 -3.38 -17.56 13.88
N ASP A 195 -2.39 -17.72 13.01
CA ASP A 195 -1.32 -18.70 13.18
C ASP A 195 -0.28 -18.21 14.21
N TYR A 196 0.29 -19.14 14.99
CA TYR A 196 1.30 -18.80 16.00
C TYR A 196 2.55 -18.19 15.37
N LEU A 197 2.88 -16.97 15.81
CA LEU A 197 3.99 -16.13 15.32
C LEU A 197 4.02 -15.86 13.81
N SER A 198 2.90 -16.09 13.11
CA SER A 198 2.78 -15.82 11.69
C SER A 198 1.82 -14.67 11.46
N THR A 199 2.30 -13.64 10.75
CA THR A 199 1.51 -12.44 10.49
C THR A 199 0.47 -12.66 9.40
N THR A 200 -0.78 -12.31 9.71
CA THR A 200 -1.90 -12.20 8.77
C THR A 200 -2.38 -10.76 8.79
N THR A 201 -2.57 -10.17 7.61
CA THR A 201 -3.16 -8.84 7.47
C THR A 201 -4.51 -8.96 6.80
N ILE A 202 -5.54 -8.40 7.43
CA ILE A 202 -6.89 -8.30 6.88
C ILE A 202 -7.10 -6.88 6.40
N PHE A 203 -7.66 -6.75 5.20
CA PHE A 203 -8.06 -5.48 4.62
C PHE A 203 -9.59 -5.36 4.69
N CYS A 204 -10.07 -4.24 5.22
CA CYS A 204 -11.48 -3.88 5.27
C CYS A 204 -11.68 -2.50 4.65
N THR A 205 -12.83 -2.29 4.02
CA THR A 205 -13.32 -0.96 3.65
C THR A 205 -14.40 -0.57 4.64
N ALA A 206 -14.31 0.65 5.18
CA ALA A 206 -15.33 1.23 6.03
C ALA A 206 -15.85 2.52 5.37
N GLU A 207 -17.07 2.49 4.87
CA GLU A 207 -17.77 3.67 4.38
C GLU A 207 -18.36 4.43 5.57
N SER A 208 -18.14 5.74 5.61
CA SER A 208 -18.63 6.54 6.73
C SER A 208 -20.14 6.48 6.85
N LEU A 209 -20.63 6.30 8.07
CA LEU A 209 -22.05 6.36 8.36
C LEU A 209 -22.52 7.82 8.30
N SER A 210 -23.58 8.10 7.56
CA SER A 210 -24.11 9.46 7.44
C SER A 210 -24.83 9.90 8.73
N GLY A 211 -24.54 11.11 9.20
CA GLY A 211 -25.29 11.77 10.27
C GLY A 211 -24.40 12.45 11.34
N PRO A 212 -24.89 13.53 11.98
CA PRO A 212 -24.14 14.23 13.02
C PRO A 212 -23.87 13.35 14.23
N GLY A 213 -22.60 13.25 14.65
CA GLY A 213 -22.18 12.53 15.85
C GLY A 213 -22.06 11.02 15.68
N VAL A 214 -21.98 10.52 14.44
CA VAL A 214 -21.75 9.09 14.18
C VAL A 214 -20.26 8.81 14.08
N GLU A 215 -19.78 7.91 14.94
CA GLU A 215 -18.41 7.41 14.92
C GLU A 215 -18.33 6.16 14.04
N ASN A 216 -17.31 6.10 13.19
CA ASN A 216 -16.94 4.88 12.52
C ASN A 216 -16.29 3.92 13.52
N ASN A 217 -16.45 2.61 13.29
CA ASN A 217 -15.79 1.61 14.10
C ASN A 217 -15.38 0.38 13.31
N PHE A 218 -14.44 -0.34 13.91
CA PHE A 218 -14.27 -1.76 13.63
C PHE A 218 -14.37 -2.53 14.95
N SER A 219 -14.97 -3.70 14.85
CA SER A 219 -15.13 -4.62 15.98
C SER A 219 -14.51 -5.98 15.66
N ILE A 220 -13.82 -6.55 16.64
CA ILE A 220 -13.27 -7.89 16.57
C ILE A 220 -14.01 -8.72 17.60
N ILE A 221 -14.81 -9.67 17.10
CA ILE A 221 -15.87 -10.33 17.87
C ILE A 221 -15.52 -11.80 18.01
N LYS A 222 -15.39 -12.27 19.26
CA LYS A 222 -15.18 -13.68 19.58
C LYS A 222 -16.28 -14.56 18.97
N THR A 223 -15.90 -15.66 18.31
CA THR A 223 -16.89 -16.65 17.86
C THR A 223 -17.34 -17.57 19.00
N GLY A 224 -18.53 -18.16 18.88
CA GLY A 224 -19.00 -19.16 19.86
C GLY A 224 -18.15 -20.43 19.94
N SER A 225 -17.31 -20.70 18.93
CA SER A 225 -16.35 -21.81 18.90
C SER A 225 -15.00 -21.48 19.56
N SER A 226 -14.77 -20.21 19.93
CA SER A 226 -13.53 -19.75 20.52
C SER A 226 -13.55 -19.85 22.03
N THR A 227 -12.48 -20.37 22.63
CA THR A 227 -12.33 -20.36 24.09
C THR A 227 -11.70 -19.06 24.59
N LEU A 228 -10.79 -18.48 23.80
CA LEU A 228 -10.02 -17.28 24.14
C LEU A 228 -10.64 -16.00 23.56
N PRO A 229 -10.40 -14.83 24.17
CA PRO A 229 -10.85 -13.55 23.62
C PRO A 229 -10.16 -13.19 22.29
N PRO A 230 -10.69 -12.25 21.51
CA PRO A 230 -10.01 -11.76 20.29
C PRO A 230 -8.70 -11.05 20.65
N ILE A 231 -7.77 -11.01 19.68
CA ILE A 231 -6.52 -10.26 19.80
C ILE A 231 -6.33 -9.33 18.61
N LEU A 232 -5.55 -8.27 18.80
CA LEU A 232 -5.14 -7.36 17.74
C LEU A 232 -3.68 -6.92 17.98
N ASN A 233 -2.79 -7.12 17.00
CA ASN A 233 -1.38 -6.73 17.14
C ASN A 233 -1.17 -5.27 16.71
N ALA A 234 -1.76 -4.88 15.59
CA ALA A 234 -1.73 -3.51 15.09
C ALA A 234 -2.88 -3.23 14.12
N TYR A 235 -3.17 -1.95 13.89
CA TYR A 235 -4.08 -1.52 12.86
C TYR A 235 -3.59 -0.23 12.19
N GLU A 236 -4.00 -0.03 10.94
CA GLU A 236 -3.76 1.18 10.17
C GLU A 236 -5.09 1.61 9.55
N ILE A 237 -5.41 2.90 9.65
CA ILE A 237 -6.60 3.49 9.03
C ILE A 237 -6.11 4.53 8.04
N TYR A 238 -6.46 4.34 6.77
CA TYR A 238 -6.16 5.25 5.69
C TYR A 238 -7.46 5.87 5.20
N GLU A 239 -7.44 7.18 5.00
CA GLU A 239 -8.55 7.90 4.43
C GLU A 239 -8.42 7.94 2.90
N VAL A 240 -9.49 7.61 2.18
CA VAL A 240 -9.53 7.65 0.72
C VAL A 240 -9.96 9.05 0.30
N LYS A 241 -8.99 9.85 -0.13
CA LYS A 241 -9.27 11.13 -0.79
C LYS A 241 -9.51 10.89 -2.28
N GLU A 242 -10.75 11.04 -2.73
CA GLU A 242 -11.06 11.17 -4.15
C GLU A 242 -10.80 12.60 -4.61
N PHE A 243 -9.82 12.78 -5.49
CA PHE A 243 -9.63 14.07 -6.15
C PHE A 243 -10.56 14.11 -7.37
N LEU A 244 -11.73 14.74 -7.23
CA LEU A 244 -12.64 15.05 -8.34
C LEU A 244 -12.10 16.16 -9.27
N ILE A 245 -10.83 16.51 -9.14
CA ILE A 245 -10.19 17.63 -9.82
C ILE A 245 -9.41 17.07 -10.99
N SER A 246 -9.59 17.68 -12.16
CA SER A 246 -8.75 17.40 -13.32
C SER A 246 -7.26 17.60 -12.98
N ASP A 247 -6.40 16.74 -13.52
CA ASP A 247 -4.95 16.91 -13.41
C ASP A 247 -4.53 18.30 -13.92
N THR A 248 -3.37 18.78 -13.48
CA THR A 248 -2.80 20.04 -13.97
C THR A 248 -2.73 20.01 -15.50
N ASN A 249 -3.03 21.14 -16.15
CA ASN A 249 -2.98 21.24 -17.60
C ASN A 249 -1.64 20.72 -18.16
N GLN A 250 -1.73 19.81 -19.13
CA GLN A 250 -0.58 19.04 -19.61
C GLN A 250 0.54 19.92 -20.19
N ASP A 251 0.19 21.03 -20.85
CA ASP A 251 1.18 21.97 -21.41
C ASP A 251 1.99 22.63 -20.29
N ASP A 252 1.31 23.00 -19.19
CA ASP A 252 1.95 23.58 -18.01
C ASP A 252 2.83 22.54 -17.31
N VAL A 253 2.42 21.26 -17.24
CA VAL A 253 3.22 20.13 -16.70
C VAL A 253 4.50 19.93 -17.51
N GLU A 254 4.42 19.94 -18.84
CA GLU A 254 5.58 19.81 -19.72
C GLU A 254 6.53 21.02 -19.55
N ALA A 255 5.99 22.24 -19.55
CA ALA A 255 6.76 23.46 -19.37
C ALA A 255 7.52 23.46 -18.03
N ILE A 256 6.85 23.16 -16.91
CA ILE A 256 7.48 23.20 -15.60
C ILE A 256 8.48 22.06 -15.39
N THR A 257 8.23 20.89 -15.98
CA THR A 257 9.17 19.76 -15.97
C THR A 257 10.44 20.08 -16.75
N ASN A 258 10.31 20.78 -17.88
CA ASN A 258 11.45 21.27 -18.65
C ASN A 258 12.27 22.30 -17.87
N ILE A 259 11.63 23.25 -17.18
CA ILE A 259 12.31 24.21 -16.30
C ILE A 259 13.06 23.46 -15.18
N LYS A 260 12.37 22.54 -14.50
CA LYS A 260 12.95 21.72 -13.43
C LYS A 260 14.22 21.00 -13.90
N SER A 261 14.15 20.36 -15.07
CA SER A 261 15.26 19.62 -15.67
C SER A 261 16.41 20.54 -16.09
N THR A 262 16.10 21.67 -16.74
CA THR A 262 17.09 22.62 -17.28
C THR A 262 17.92 23.26 -16.16
N TYR A 263 17.27 23.67 -15.08
CA TYR A 263 17.91 24.37 -13.96
C TYR A 263 18.26 23.45 -12.79
N ASN A 264 18.08 22.13 -12.95
CA ASN A 264 18.32 21.11 -11.93
C ASN A 264 17.73 21.48 -10.56
N ILE A 265 16.45 21.88 -10.55
CA ILE A 265 15.77 22.38 -9.35
C ILE A 265 15.47 21.22 -8.40
N GLU A 266 16.04 21.29 -7.20
CA GLU A 266 15.82 20.33 -6.11
C GLU A 266 14.82 20.91 -5.09
N LYS A 267 13.52 20.72 -5.36
CA LYS A 267 12.38 21.08 -4.48
C LYS A 267 11.43 19.88 -4.28
N ASN A 268 10.31 20.07 -3.59
CA ASN A 268 9.20 19.09 -3.45
C ASN A 268 8.44 18.78 -4.77
N TRP A 269 9.04 19.07 -5.93
CA TRP A 269 8.39 18.99 -7.23
C TRP A 269 8.27 17.53 -7.70
N GLN A 270 7.32 16.78 -7.16
CA GLN A 270 7.01 15.41 -7.57
C GLN A 270 5.49 15.19 -7.70
N GLY A 271 5.09 14.44 -8.72
CA GLY A 271 3.70 14.16 -9.07
C GLY A 271 3.01 15.33 -9.76
N ASP A 272 1.69 15.45 -9.61
CA ASP A 272 0.95 16.57 -10.18
C ASP A 272 1.39 17.93 -9.56
N PRO A 273 1.71 18.96 -10.38
CA PRO A 273 2.22 20.25 -9.89
C PRO A 273 1.25 21.07 -9.03
N CYS A 274 -0.05 21.07 -9.36
CA CYS A 274 -1.04 21.89 -8.68
C CYS A 274 -1.95 21.09 -7.74
N ASN A 275 -2.02 19.76 -7.89
CA ASN A 275 -2.96 18.93 -7.16
C ASN A 275 -2.29 17.91 -6.24
N PRO A 276 -2.90 17.65 -5.07
CA PRO A 276 -3.97 18.44 -4.44
C PRO A 276 -3.53 19.87 -4.09
N GLN A 277 -4.46 20.84 -4.09
CA GLN A 277 -4.15 22.28 -3.92
C GLN A 277 -3.28 22.58 -2.69
N VAL A 278 -3.54 21.92 -1.56
CA VAL A 278 -2.80 22.07 -0.30
C VAL A 278 -1.36 21.54 -0.38
N TYR A 279 -1.08 20.65 -1.34
CA TYR A 279 0.23 20.05 -1.59
C TYR A 279 0.74 20.38 -3.00
N SER A 280 0.37 21.55 -3.53
CA SER A 280 0.97 22.09 -4.75
C SER A 280 2.48 22.30 -4.58
N TRP A 281 3.21 22.22 -5.68
CA TRP A 281 4.68 22.33 -5.67
C TRP A 281 5.15 23.69 -5.12
N ASP A 282 6.22 23.67 -4.32
CA ASP A 282 6.72 24.86 -3.63
C ASP A 282 7.18 25.92 -4.64
N GLY A 283 6.62 27.11 -4.46
CA GLY A 283 6.87 28.26 -5.33
C GLY A 283 6.00 28.30 -6.57
N LEU A 284 5.12 27.33 -6.80
CA LEU A 284 4.06 27.49 -7.80
C LEU A 284 2.87 28.21 -7.20
N ASN A 285 2.20 29.00 -8.03
CA ASN A 285 0.84 29.44 -7.80
C ASN A 285 -0.02 28.94 -8.95
N CYS A 286 -1.15 28.31 -8.63
CA CYS A 286 -2.04 27.73 -9.62
C CYS A 286 -3.43 28.38 -9.56
N SER A 287 -4.08 28.52 -10.71
CA SER A 287 -5.50 28.90 -10.79
C SER A 287 -6.38 27.67 -10.90
N TYR A 288 -7.49 27.67 -10.18
CA TYR A 288 -8.47 26.57 -10.13
C TYR A 288 -9.83 27.09 -10.59
N HIS A 289 -10.38 26.50 -11.66
CA HIS A 289 -11.65 26.91 -12.26
C HIS A 289 -12.58 25.70 -12.42
N GLY A 290 -13.37 25.42 -11.38
CA GLY A 290 -14.35 24.31 -11.41
C GLY A 290 -13.68 22.97 -11.74
N ASN A 291 -14.13 22.33 -12.82
CA ASN A 291 -13.60 21.05 -13.30
C ASN A 291 -12.50 21.21 -14.37
N ASP A 292 -12.12 22.44 -14.72
CA ASP A 292 -11.05 22.68 -15.69
C ASP A 292 -9.69 22.28 -15.08
N PRO A 293 -8.77 21.71 -15.89
CA PRO A 293 -7.40 21.46 -15.48
C PRO A 293 -6.76 22.70 -14.85
N PRO A 294 -6.22 22.62 -13.62
CA PRO A 294 -5.52 23.73 -12.99
C PRO A 294 -4.39 24.26 -13.88
N ARG A 295 -4.18 25.57 -13.86
CA ARG A 295 -3.13 26.24 -14.64
C ARG A 295 -2.06 26.81 -13.73
N ILE A 296 -0.79 26.67 -14.10
CA ILE A 296 0.33 27.31 -13.40
C ILE A 296 0.35 28.78 -13.82
N ILE A 297 0.04 29.68 -12.89
CA ILE A 297 -0.04 31.13 -13.16
C ILE A 297 1.20 31.89 -12.71
N SER A 298 1.97 31.34 -11.76
CA SER A 298 3.29 31.90 -11.44
C SER A 298 4.24 30.86 -10.86
N LEU A 299 5.53 31.18 -10.96
CA LEU A 299 6.65 30.40 -10.46
C LEU A 299 7.63 31.31 -9.72
N ASN A 300 7.91 30.99 -8.47
CA ASN A 300 8.89 31.68 -7.62
C ASN A 300 10.13 30.81 -7.39
N LEU A 301 11.26 31.26 -7.95
CA LEU A 301 12.58 30.62 -7.84
C LEU A 301 13.59 31.45 -7.05
N SER A 302 13.15 32.47 -6.32
CA SER A 302 14.05 33.36 -5.56
C SER A 302 14.94 32.62 -4.54
N SER A 303 14.49 31.47 -4.02
CA SER A 303 15.25 30.62 -3.11
C SER A 303 16.18 29.60 -3.78
N SER A 304 16.20 29.54 -5.12
CA SER A 304 16.94 28.52 -5.88
C SER A 304 18.36 28.98 -6.29
N GLY A 305 18.83 30.14 -5.84
CA GLY A 305 20.16 30.65 -6.18
C GLY A 305 20.35 30.96 -7.67
N LEU A 306 19.25 31.15 -8.40
CA LEU A 306 19.26 31.54 -9.81
C LEU A 306 19.29 33.07 -9.88
N GLU A 307 20.37 33.64 -10.42
CA GLU A 307 20.47 35.07 -10.70
C GLU A 307 20.04 35.32 -12.16
N GLY A 308 19.04 36.18 -12.33
CA GLY A 308 18.47 36.59 -13.62
C GLY A 308 17.63 37.84 -13.50
#